data_AF-A0A4S8JBF2-F1
#
_entry.id   AF-A0A4S8JBF2-F1
#
_cell.length_a   1.000
_cell.length_b   1.000
_cell.length_c   1.000
_cell.angle_alpha   90.00
_cell.angle_beta   90.00
_cell.angle_gamma   90.00
#
_symmetry.space_group_name_H-M   'P 1'
#
loop_
_entity.id
_entity.type
_entity.pdbx_description
1 polymer ?
#
loop_
_entity_poly.entity_id
_entity_poly.type
_entity_poly.pdbx_seq_one_letter_code
_entity_poly.pdbx_strand_id
1 'polypeptide(L)'
;MVMSLHLRQQQQPQPPPPPSVDPYPLSPRAAVYGMPQRPMSSFLLGRAGLLAVLSVLVLLGVFLPWSGPMAALFSSSSSSHLGAAHGSLSRWKDYTLAQAATFAARNGTVVVCAVSRPYLPFLNNWLISVARQKRQDQVIVIAEDYATLYEVNRRWPGHAVLVPPATDSQTAHKFGSQGFFNFTSRRPRHLLHILELGYSVMYNDVDMVWLSDPFPYLKGKHDVYFTDDMAAVKPLNHPHDLPPPGKKGRTYICSCMIFLRPTRGSKEVMRSWIEELQNQPWSVKRKSNDQPAFNWALNKTAGQVDLYLLPQAAFPSGGLYFKNESWVKETKGMNVIIHNNYITGFDKKIKRFKDYGLWLVDDHSHESPLGQI
;
A
#
# COMPACT_ATOMS: atom_id res chain seq x y z
N MET A 1 -30.14 57.48 18.15
CA MET A 1 -29.85 58.93 18.15
C MET A 1 -28.53 59.12 18.89
N VAL A 2 -27.55 59.84 18.32
CA VAL A 2 -26.28 60.37 18.92
C VAL A 2 -25.58 59.48 20.00
N MET A 3 -24.50 58.73 19.73
CA MET A 3 -23.09 59.09 19.43
C MET A 3 -22.28 59.77 20.55
N SER A 4 -20.96 59.47 20.54
CA SER A 4 -19.85 60.21 21.17
C SER A 4 -19.72 60.14 22.70
N LEU A 5 -18.53 60.30 23.31
CA LEU A 5 -17.11 60.15 22.89
C LEU A 5 -16.24 60.16 24.17
N HIS A 6 -15.04 59.55 24.16
CA HIS A 6 -13.82 59.80 24.98
C HIS A 6 -13.06 58.47 25.20
N LEU A 7 -11.72 58.43 25.32
CA LEU A 7 -10.67 59.18 24.61
C LEU A 7 -9.41 58.27 24.57
N ARG A 8 -8.46 58.53 23.66
CA ARG A 8 -7.39 57.57 23.29
C ARG A 8 -6.00 58.22 23.37
N GLN A 9 -5.09 57.67 24.19
CA GLN A 9 -3.62 57.81 24.14
C GLN A 9 -3.00 57.01 25.32
N GLN A 10 -1.74 56.55 25.34
CA GLN A 10 -0.78 56.13 24.29
C GLN A 10 0.45 55.49 24.98
N GLN A 11 1.05 54.42 24.45
CA GLN A 11 2.50 54.14 24.59
C GLN A 11 2.97 52.96 23.72
N GLN A 12 3.92 53.21 22.81
CA GLN A 12 4.83 52.25 22.18
C GLN A 12 6.02 53.04 21.54
N PRO A 13 7.09 52.40 21.04
CA PRO A 13 8.48 52.73 21.43
C PRO A 13 9.19 53.81 20.57
N GLN A 14 10.42 54.18 20.98
CA GLN A 14 11.33 55.07 20.23
C GLN A 14 12.72 54.45 19.92
N PRO A 15 13.39 54.89 18.83
CA PRO A 15 14.74 54.49 18.39
C PRO A 15 15.86 55.50 18.82
N PRO A 16 17.15 55.31 18.44
CA PRO A 16 18.31 55.93 19.13
C PRO A 16 19.07 57.05 18.35
N PRO A 17 20.07 57.72 18.98
CA PRO A 17 21.10 58.55 18.32
C PRO A 17 22.57 58.05 18.52
N PRO A 18 23.59 58.59 17.79
CA PRO A 18 24.99 58.10 17.78
C PRO A 18 26.04 59.19 18.21
N PRO A 19 27.27 59.35 17.64
CA PRO A 19 28.51 58.81 18.24
C PRO A 19 29.69 59.82 18.45
N SER A 20 30.71 59.42 19.22
CA SER A 20 32.05 60.06 19.30
C SER A 20 33.09 59.15 20.02
N VAL A 21 34.35 59.59 20.22
CA VAL A 21 35.50 59.31 19.32
C VAL A 21 36.86 59.58 20.02
N ASP A 22 37.71 58.54 20.16
CA ASP A 22 39.19 58.56 20.35
C ASP A 22 39.80 59.40 21.54
N PRO A 23 41.15 59.52 21.74
CA PRO A 23 42.32 58.80 21.17
C PRO A 23 43.42 58.36 22.20
N TYR A 24 44.56 57.88 21.67
CA TYR A 24 45.96 57.92 22.22
C TYR A 24 46.50 56.74 23.08
N PRO A 25 47.85 56.49 23.10
CA PRO A 25 48.39 55.13 22.96
C PRO A 25 49.62 54.84 23.87
N LEU A 26 50.46 53.85 23.53
CA LEU A 26 51.93 53.90 23.74
C LEU A 26 52.71 52.91 22.84
N SER A 27 54.03 53.11 22.72
CA SER A 27 54.98 52.40 21.83
C SER A 27 56.43 52.79 22.21
N PRO A 28 57.53 52.27 21.62
CA PRO A 28 57.74 51.07 20.78
C PRO A 28 59.05 50.27 21.18
N ARG A 29 59.65 49.53 20.21
CA ARG A 29 61.02 48.91 20.13
C ARG A 29 61.13 47.42 20.53
N ALA A 30 61.99 46.59 19.90
CA ALA A 30 63.00 46.82 18.83
C ALA A 30 63.07 45.67 17.78
N ALA A 31 63.80 45.90 16.68
CA ALA A 31 64.29 44.88 15.74
C ALA A 31 65.53 44.14 16.34
N VAL A 32 66.19 43.11 15.75
CA VAL A 32 66.52 42.70 14.37
C VAL A 32 66.63 41.13 14.31
N TYR A 33 66.88 40.39 13.22
CA TYR A 33 67.49 40.62 11.88
C TYR A 33 66.61 40.03 10.74
N GLY A 34 67.19 39.48 9.66
CA GLY A 34 66.47 38.91 8.50
C GLY A 34 67.33 38.03 7.58
N MET A 35 66.82 37.75 6.38
CA MET A 35 67.25 36.75 5.36
C MET A 35 66.98 35.26 5.68
N PRO A 36 66.77 34.40 4.67
CA PRO A 36 66.08 34.66 3.40
C PRO A 36 65.04 33.57 3.04
N GLN A 37 63.89 33.94 2.47
CA GLN A 37 62.95 32.96 1.92
C GLN A 37 63.43 32.44 0.55
N ARG A 38 63.64 31.13 0.44
CA ARG A 38 63.71 30.43 -0.86
C ARG A 38 62.30 29.93 -1.22
N PRO A 39 61.76 30.23 -2.41
CA PRO A 39 60.59 29.52 -2.91
C PRO A 39 60.98 28.10 -3.33
N MET A 40 60.39 27.08 -2.69
CA MET A 40 60.46 25.70 -3.19
C MET A 40 59.57 25.58 -4.43
N SER A 41 60.19 25.61 -5.60
CA SER A 41 59.51 25.48 -6.88
C SER A 41 58.92 24.09 -7.08
N SER A 42 57.60 24.04 -7.32
CA SER A 42 56.90 23.39 -8.45
C SER A 42 57.46 22.13 -9.17
N PHE A 43 58.34 21.34 -8.56
CA PHE A 43 59.04 20.21 -9.20
C PHE A 43 58.12 19.09 -9.70
N LEU A 44 56.89 19.00 -9.18
CA LEU A 44 55.89 18.00 -9.57
C LEU A 44 54.99 18.42 -10.75
N LEU A 45 55.08 19.66 -11.25
CA LEU A 45 54.30 20.16 -12.40
C LEU A 45 55.12 20.38 -13.68
N GLY A 46 56.41 20.06 -13.67
CA GLY A 46 57.27 20.09 -14.86
C GLY A 46 57.24 18.77 -15.64
N ARG A 47 57.44 18.83 -16.98
CA ARG A 47 57.51 17.63 -17.85
C ARG A 47 58.49 16.56 -17.34
N ALA A 48 59.62 16.97 -16.76
CA ALA A 48 60.61 16.06 -16.17
C ALA A 48 60.07 15.30 -14.94
N GLY A 49 59.28 15.96 -14.08
CA GLY A 49 58.62 15.30 -12.93
C GLY A 49 57.59 14.27 -13.39
N LEU A 50 56.79 14.61 -14.41
CA LEU A 50 55.82 13.69 -14.99
C LEU A 50 56.48 12.44 -15.59
N LEU A 51 57.62 12.62 -16.28
CA LEU A 51 58.43 11.52 -16.82
C LEU A 51 59.02 10.65 -15.71
N ALA A 52 59.53 11.23 -14.62
CA ALA A 52 60.04 10.47 -13.48
C ALA A 52 58.94 9.59 -12.83
N VAL A 53 57.72 10.12 -12.65
CA VAL A 53 56.58 9.33 -12.15
C VAL A 53 56.22 8.20 -13.12
N LEU A 54 56.18 8.46 -14.42
CA LEU A 54 55.95 7.43 -15.43
C LEU A 54 57.02 6.34 -15.42
N SER A 55 58.31 6.68 -15.29
CA SER A 55 59.40 5.71 -15.17
C SER A 55 59.26 4.82 -13.94
N VAL A 56 58.86 5.37 -12.79
CA VAL A 56 58.61 4.59 -11.56
C VAL A 56 57.41 3.65 -11.75
N LEU A 57 56.32 4.11 -12.38
CA LEU A 57 55.15 3.27 -12.66
C LEU A 57 55.46 2.12 -13.63
N VAL A 58 56.29 2.36 -14.66
CA VAL A 58 56.74 1.30 -15.59
C VAL A 58 57.64 0.28 -14.87
N LEU A 59 58.57 0.72 -14.02
CA LEU A 59 59.41 -0.19 -13.24
C LEU A 59 58.58 -1.05 -12.28
N LEU A 60 57.58 -0.47 -11.59
CA LEU A 60 56.66 -1.22 -10.75
C LEU A 60 55.81 -2.23 -11.55
N GLY A 61 55.36 -1.86 -12.75
CA GLY A 61 54.58 -2.74 -13.64
C GLY A 61 55.37 -3.88 -14.29
N VAL A 62 56.70 -3.77 -14.38
CA VAL A 62 57.57 -4.78 -15.02
C VAL A 62 58.17 -5.76 -14.00
N PHE A 63 58.42 -5.35 -12.76
CA PHE A 63 59.14 -6.16 -11.77
C PHE A 63 58.28 -6.76 -10.64
N LEU A 64 56.98 -6.50 -10.59
CA LEU A 64 56.06 -7.14 -9.63
C LEU A 64 55.23 -8.26 -10.30
N PRO A 65 55.42 -9.54 -9.92
CA PRO A 65 54.67 -10.65 -10.53
C PRO A 65 53.19 -10.61 -10.15
N TRP A 66 52.33 -10.54 -11.16
CA TRP A 66 50.88 -10.36 -11.01
C TRP A 66 50.19 -11.64 -10.50
N SER A 67 50.07 -11.77 -9.17
CA SER A 67 49.32 -12.86 -8.53
C SER A 67 48.68 -12.40 -7.22
N GLY A 68 47.41 -12.75 -7.01
CA GLY A 68 46.69 -12.46 -5.76
C GLY A 68 45.70 -11.27 -5.81
N PRO A 69 44.73 -11.19 -4.87
CA PRO A 69 43.46 -10.50 -5.10
C PRO A 69 43.43 -9.01 -4.69
N MET A 70 44.14 -8.14 -5.42
CA MET A 70 44.04 -6.68 -5.22
C MET A 70 42.71 -6.03 -5.69
N ALA A 71 41.78 -6.82 -6.24
CA ALA A 71 40.43 -6.36 -6.62
C ALA A 71 39.59 -5.85 -5.42
N ALA A 72 39.92 -6.28 -4.19
CA ALA A 72 39.21 -5.92 -2.97
C ALA A 72 39.45 -4.47 -2.49
N LEU A 73 40.51 -3.79 -2.96
CA LEU A 73 40.96 -2.49 -2.40
C LEU A 73 40.69 -1.27 -3.30
N PHE A 74 40.19 -1.47 -4.53
CA PHE A 74 39.82 -0.39 -5.45
C PHE A 74 38.35 -0.42 -5.91
N SER A 75 37.50 -1.18 -5.22
CA SER A 75 36.04 -1.09 -5.38
C SER A 75 35.51 0.21 -4.73
N SER A 76 35.44 1.29 -5.51
CA SER A 76 34.88 2.56 -5.05
C SER A 76 33.41 2.40 -4.63
N SER A 77 33.06 3.03 -3.51
CA SER A 77 31.84 2.74 -2.75
C SER A 77 30.58 3.37 -3.35
N SER A 78 30.11 2.84 -4.49
CA SER A 78 28.86 3.26 -5.14
C SER A 78 28.04 2.13 -5.78
N SER A 79 28.62 0.93 -5.96
CA SER A 79 27.99 -0.19 -6.70
C SER A 79 27.37 -1.29 -5.83
N SER A 80 27.80 -1.43 -4.57
CA SER A 80 27.40 -2.52 -3.66
C SER A 80 25.90 -2.54 -3.35
N HIS A 81 25.27 -1.37 -3.17
CA HIS A 81 23.84 -1.27 -2.89
C HIS A 81 22.96 -1.80 -4.03
N LEU A 82 23.34 -1.60 -5.30
CA LEU A 82 22.55 -2.07 -6.44
C LEU A 82 22.66 -3.58 -6.62
N GLY A 83 23.86 -4.15 -6.48
CA GLY A 83 24.05 -5.61 -6.51
C GLY A 83 23.30 -6.32 -5.38
N ALA A 84 23.43 -5.82 -4.15
CA ALA A 84 22.72 -6.35 -2.99
C ALA A 84 21.19 -6.20 -3.11
N ALA A 85 20.69 -5.06 -3.63
CA ALA A 85 19.26 -4.87 -3.87
C ALA A 85 18.73 -5.83 -4.96
N HIS A 86 19.47 -6.05 -6.05
CA HIS A 86 19.02 -6.93 -7.13
C HIS A 86 18.96 -8.40 -6.69
N GLY A 87 19.88 -8.86 -5.85
CA GLY A 87 19.79 -10.18 -5.20
C GLY A 87 18.72 -10.25 -4.09
N SER A 88 18.53 -9.17 -3.33
CA SER A 88 17.48 -9.08 -2.30
C SER A 88 16.06 -9.02 -2.88
N LEU A 89 15.92 -8.61 -4.15
CA LEU A 89 14.64 -8.61 -4.87
C LEU A 89 14.35 -9.94 -5.57
N SER A 90 15.35 -10.67 -6.09
CA SER A 90 15.10 -11.93 -6.81
C SER A 90 14.43 -12.99 -5.93
N ARG A 91 14.79 -13.08 -4.64
CA ARG A 91 14.19 -14.02 -3.67
C ARG A 91 12.67 -13.90 -3.52
N TRP A 92 12.06 -12.76 -3.90
CA TRP A 92 10.62 -12.60 -3.82
C TRP A 92 9.87 -13.37 -4.93
N LYS A 93 10.56 -13.80 -6.00
CA LYS A 93 9.99 -14.73 -6.99
C LYS A 93 9.66 -16.09 -6.38
N ASP A 94 10.52 -16.54 -5.47
CA ASP A 94 10.44 -17.86 -4.82
C ASP A 94 9.71 -17.81 -3.48
N TYR A 95 9.27 -16.62 -3.05
CA TYR A 95 8.51 -16.40 -1.83
C TYR A 95 7.06 -16.85 -2.04
N THR A 96 6.64 -17.84 -1.27
CA THR A 96 5.35 -18.54 -1.44
C THR A 96 4.24 -17.96 -0.59
N LEU A 97 2.98 -18.23 -0.97
CA LEU A 97 1.80 -17.83 -0.18
C LEU A 97 1.80 -18.45 1.23
N ALA A 98 2.39 -19.63 1.40
CA ALA A 98 2.56 -20.29 2.69
C ALA A 98 3.56 -19.55 3.61
N GLN A 99 4.67 -19.04 3.04
CA GLN A 99 5.63 -18.21 3.78
C GLN A 99 5.03 -16.85 4.13
N ALA A 100 4.34 -16.20 3.18
CA ALA A 100 3.63 -14.95 3.42
C ALA A 100 2.54 -15.09 4.51
N ALA A 101 1.76 -16.17 4.48
CA ALA A 101 0.77 -16.49 5.52
C ALA A 101 1.43 -16.69 6.89
N THR A 102 2.51 -17.48 6.96
CA THR A 102 3.26 -17.72 8.20
C THR A 102 3.86 -16.42 8.78
N PHE A 103 4.31 -15.50 7.93
CA PHE A 103 4.91 -14.23 8.32
C PHE A 103 3.87 -13.19 8.80
N ALA A 104 2.78 -13.01 8.06
CA ALA A 104 1.77 -11.98 8.35
C ALA A 104 0.73 -12.43 9.39
N ALA A 105 0.47 -13.74 9.56
CA ALA A 105 -0.61 -14.19 10.43
C ALA A 105 -0.47 -13.69 11.87
N ARG A 106 -1.57 -13.22 12.45
CA ARG A 106 -1.70 -12.98 13.90
C ARG A 106 -2.97 -13.71 14.36
N ASN A 107 -2.89 -14.45 15.46
CA ASN A 107 -3.98 -15.27 15.99
C ASN A 107 -4.64 -16.16 14.90
N GLY A 108 -3.82 -16.82 14.09
CA GLY A 108 -4.28 -17.70 12.99
C GLY A 108 -5.02 -16.99 11.85
N THR A 109 -4.89 -15.66 11.73
CA THR A 109 -5.66 -14.84 10.78
C THR A 109 -4.77 -13.92 9.96
N VAL A 110 -5.08 -13.78 8.66
CA VAL A 110 -4.48 -12.82 7.72
C VAL A 110 -5.54 -11.92 7.07
N VAL A 111 -5.14 -10.73 6.64
CA VAL A 111 -5.91 -9.82 5.78
C VAL A 111 -5.29 -9.86 4.39
N VAL A 112 -6.09 -9.88 3.32
CA VAL A 112 -5.59 -10.09 1.96
C VAL A 112 -6.26 -9.17 0.95
N CYS A 113 -5.46 -8.53 0.12
CA CYS A 113 -5.92 -7.84 -1.08
C CYS A 113 -5.17 -8.38 -2.32
N ALA A 114 -5.81 -8.37 -3.49
CA ALA A 114 -5.13 -8.65 -4.76
C ALA A 114 -5.04 -7.37 -5.61
N VAL A 115 -3.87 -7.06 -6.15
CA VAL A 115 -3.62 -5.83 -6.94
C VAL A 115 -2.52 -5.98 -7.99
N SER A 116 -2.61 -5.14 -9.01
CA SER A 116 -1.55 -4.86 -10.00
C SER A 116 -1.10 -3.39 -9.90
N ARG A 117 0.01 -3.05 -10.56
CA ARG A 117 0.73 -1.77 -10.37
C ARG A 117 -0.15 -0.51 -10.47
N PRO A 118 -1.13 -0.42 -11.39
CA PRO A 118 -2.01 0.74 -11.48
C PRO A 118 -2.91 0.98 -10.26
N TYR A 119 -3.10 -0.03 -9.41
CA TYR A 119 -3.88 0.07 -8.17
C TYR A 119 -3.04 0.47 -6.95
N LEU A 120 -1.72 0.65 -7.07
CA LEU A 120 -0.86 1.04 -5.94
C LEU A 120 -1.34 2.31 -5.21
N PRO A 121 -1.86 3.38 -5.85
CA PRO A 121 -2.44 4.52 -5.13
C PRO A 121 -3.64 4.16 -4.24
N PHE A 122 -4.50 3.23 -4.69
CA PHE A 122 -5.60 2.71 -3.88
C PHE A 122 -5.10 1.80 -2.75
N LEU A 123 -4.14 0.91 -3.02
CA LEU A 123 -3.47 0.11 -2.00
C LEU A 123 -2.89 1.02 -0.90
N ASN A 124 -2.23 2.11 -1.27
CA ASN A 124 -1.63 3.05 -0.32
C ASN A 124 -2.70 3.75 0.54
N ASN A 125 -3.78 4.23 -0.10
CA ASN A 125 -4.91 4.84 0.60
C ASN A 125 -5.58 3.88 1.60
N TRP A 126 -5.79 2.64 1.17
CA TRP A 126 -6.36 1.57 2.00
C TRP A 126 -5.43 1.18 3.15
N LEU A 127 -4.13 1.00 2.90
CA LEU A 127 -3.14 0.64 3.92
C LEU A 127 -3.02 1.69 5.04
N ILE A 128 -3.16 2.98 4.75
CA ILE A 128 -3.25 4.03 5.79
C ILE A 128 -4.44 3.75 6.71
N SER A 129 -5.61 3.47 6.13
CA SER A 129 -6.83 3.18 6.91
C SER A 129 -6.70 1.91 7.76
N VAL A 130 -6.01 0.88 7.26
CA VAL A 130 -5.71 -0.37 7.99
C VAL A 130 -4.65 -0.17 9.08
N ALA A 131 -3.64 0.67 8.82
CA ALA A 131 -2.57 1.00 9.77
C ALA A 131 -3.09 1.82 10.96
N ARG A 132 -4.06 2.71 10.74
CA ARG A 132 -4.80 3.41 11.80
C ARG A 132 -5.50 2.46 12.78
N GLN A 133 -5.97 1.31 12.30
CA GLN A 133 -6.55 0.25 13.15
C GLN A 133 -5.49 -0.69 13.76
N LYS A 134 -4.19 -0.46 13.51
CA LYS A 134 -3.05 -1.30 13.92
C LYS A 134 -3.13 -2.74 13.37
N ARG A 135 -3.67 -2.88 12.16
CA ARG A 135 -3.89 -4.18 11.48
C ARG A 135 -2.96 -4.42 10.29
N GLN A 136 -2.09 -3.46 9.95
CA GLN A 136 -1.22 -3.54 8.77
C GLN A 136 -0.33 -4.79 8.78
N ASP A 137 0.23 -5.17 9.93
CA ASP A 137 1.10 -6.34 10.07
C ASP A 137 0.41 -7.68 9.74
N GLN A 138 -0.92 -7.70 9.64
CA GLN A 138 -1.72 -8.87 9.24
C GLN A 138 -1.94 -8.97 7.73
N VAL A 139 -1.56 -7.96 6.95
CA VAL A 139 -1.87 -7.86 5.52
C VAL A 139 -0.88 -8.63 4.65
N ILE A 140 -1.41 -9.29 3.62
CA ILE A 140 -0.67 -9.83 2.49
C ILE A 140 -1.23 -9.23 1.20
N VAL A 141 -0.36 -8.64 0.41
CA VAL A 141 -0.64 -8.15 -0.94
C VAL A 141 -0.35 -9.26 -1.94
N ILE A 142 -1.39 -9.81 -2.56
CA ILE A 142 -1.24 -10.71 -3.70
C ILE A 142 -0.99 -9.85 -4.94
N ALA A 143 0.28 -9.84 -5.37
CA ALA A 143 0.76 -9.12 -6.52
C ALA A 143 0.48 -9.90 -7.81
N GLU A 144 -0.30 -9.30 -8.70
CA GLU A 144 -0.69 -9.89 -9.99
C GLU A 144 0.30 -9.55 -11.13
N ASP A 145 1.27 -8.67 -10.85
CA ASP A 145 2.45 -8.41 -11.68
C ASP A 145 3.74 -8.29 -10.82
N TYR A 146 4.90 -8.53 -11.44
CA TYR A 146 6.20 -8.47 -10.76
C TYR A 146 6.57 -7.06 -10.27
N ALA A 147 6.10 -6.00 -10.92
CA ALA A 147 6.43 -4.63 -10.51
C ALA A 147 5.79 -4.30 -9.15
N THR A 148 4.58 -4.79 -8.91
CA THR A 148 3.85 -4.73 -7.64
C THR A 148 4.56 -5.55 -6.57
N LEU A 149 4.96 -6.78 -6.90
CA LEU A 149 5.69 -7.68 -5.99
C LEU A 149 6.97 -7.01 -5.45
N TYR A 150 7.78 -6.44 -6.35
CA TYR A 150 9.03 -5.80 -5.97
C TYR A 150 8.81 -4.44 -5.29
N GLU A 151 7.92 -3.58 -5.78
CA GLU A 151 7.73 -2.25 -5.20
C GLU A 151 7.15 -2.31 -3.78
N VAL A 152 6.23 -3.24 -3.52
CA VAL A 152 5.75 -3.49 -2.14
C VAL A 152 6.86 -4.09 -1.29
N ASN A 153 7.49 -5.21 -1.68
CA ASN A 153 8.53 -5.84 -0.85
C ASN A 153 9.82 -5.01 -0.69
N ARG A 154 10.06 -4.01 -1.56
CA ARG A 154 11.17 -3.04 -1.43
C ARG A 154 10.94 -2.05 -0.29
N ARG A 155 9.68 -1.70 -0.02
CA ARG A 155 9.27 -0.73 1.01
C ARG A 155 8.82 -1.42 2.29
N TRP A 156 8.11 -2.52 2.14
CA TRP A 156 7.48 -3.31 3.19
C TRP A 156 7.78 -4.81 2.99
N PRO A 157 8.97 -5.28 3.38
CA PRO A 157 9.45 -6.63 3.10
C PRO A 157 8.56 -7.73 3.70
N GLY A 158 8.29 -8.79 2.92
CA GLY A 158 7.54 -9.97 3.35
C GLY A 158 6.02 -9.85 3.21
N HIS A 159 5.51 -8.65 2.93
CA HIS A 159 4.07 -8.39 2.81
C HIS A 159 3.51 -8.47 1.39
N ALA A 160 4.32 -8.70 0.35
CA ALA A 160 3.83 -9.05 -0.98
C ALA A 160 4.26 -10.43 -1.45
N VAL A 161 3.36 -11.09 -2.17
CA VAL A 161 3.55 -12.43 -2.73
C VAL A 161 2.89 -12.53 -4.10
N LEU A 162 3.48 -13.29 -5.02
CA LEU A 162 2.97 -13.48 -6.37
C LEU A 162 2.66 -14.96 -6.57
N VAL A 163 1.44 -15.27 -7.02
CA VAL A 163 0.97 -16.65 -7.21
C VAL A 163 0.92 -16.95 -8.72
N PRO A 164 1.77 -17.86 -9.24
CA PRO A 164 1.79 -18.19 -10.66
C PRO A 164 0.46 -18.77 -11.19
N PRO A 165 0.16 -18.63 -12.49
CA PRO A 165 0.88 -17.77 -13.46
C PRO A 165 0.62 -16.30 -13.14
N ALA A 166 1.64 -15.45 -13.27
CA ALA A 166 1.49 -14.01 -13.21
C ALA A 166 1.63 -13.39 -14.60
N THR A 167 1.24 -12.13 -14.76
CA THR A 167 1.41 -11.42 -16.03
C THR A 167 2.43 -10.30 -15.89
N ASP A 168 3.25 -10.09 -16.92
CA ASP A 168 4.09 -8.88 -17.04
C ASP A 168 3.28 -7.63 -17.45
N SER A 169 1.96 -7.78 -17.61
CA SER A 169 1.04 -6.72 -18.03
C SER A 169 0.72 -5.76 -16.88
N GLN A 170 1.44 -4.64 -16.85
CA GLN A 170 1.17 -3.51 -15.94
C GLN A 170 -0.07 -2.69 -16.36
N THR A 171 -0.99 -3.24 -17.16
CA THR A 171 -2.10 -2.51 -17.79
C THR A 171 -3.38 -2.56 -16.97
N ALA A 172 -3.91 -1.40 -16.55
CA ALA A 172 -5.16 -1.33 -15.79
C ALA A 172 -6.35 -1.94 -16.56
N HIS A 173 -6.99 -2.95 -15.97
CA HIS A 173 -8.09 -3.66 -16.61
C HIS A 173 -9.44 -2.95 -16.39
N LYS A 174 -10.11 -2.59 -17.48
CA LYS A 174 -11.45 -1.94 -17.43
C LYS A 174 -12.50 -2.94 -16.94
N PHE A 175 -13.44 -2.48 -16.10
CA PHE A 175 -14.53 -3.31 -15.58
C PHE A 175 -15.29 -4.04 -16.70
N GLY A 176 -15.55 -5.34 -16.52
CA GLY A 176 -16.21 -6.20 -17.51
C GLY A 176 -15.36 -6.64 -18.71
N SER A 177 -14.09 -6.23 -18.79
CA SER A 177 -13.13 -6.76 -19.77
C SER A 177 -12.64 -8.17 -19.40
N GLN A 178 -12.06 -8.88 -20.37
CA GLN A 178 -11.47 -10.20 -20.13
C GLN A 178 -10.33 -10.16 -19.11
N GLY A 179 -9.45 -9.15 -19.17
CA GLY A 179 -8.39 -8.96 -18.18
C GLY A 179 -8.95 -8.80 -16.77
N PHE A 180 -10.02 -8.01 -16.60
CA PHE A 180 -10.66 -7.81 -15.30
C PHE A 180 -11.24 -9.12 -14.75
N PHE A 181 -11.88 -9.93 -15.61
CA PHE A 181 -12.33 -11.27 -15.24
C PHE A 181 -11.17 -12.22 -14.90
N ASN A 182 -10.10 -12.22 -15.68
CA ASN A 182 -8.93 -13.07 -15.43
C ASN A 182 -8.28 -12.75 -14.07
N PHE A 183 -8.21 -11.46 -13.72
CA PHE A 183 -7.76 -10.96 -12.42
C PHE A 183 -8.69 -11.42 -11.28
N THR A 184 -9.99 -11.11 -11.32
CA THR A 184 -10.88 -11.41 -10.19
C THR A 184 -11.22 -12.91 -10.06
N SER A 185 -11.26 -13.68 -11.15
CA SER A 185 -11.53 -15.13 -11.13
C SER A 185 -10.43 -15.99 -10.49
N ARG A 186 -9.27 -15.40 -10.17
CA ARG A 186 -8.21 -16.04 -9.38
C ARG A 186 -8.48 -15.99 -7.87
N ARG A 187 -9.20 -14.96 -7.40
CA ARG A 187 -9.49 -14.68 -5.98
C ARG A 187 -9.89 -15.92 -5.16
N PRO A 188 -10.90 -16.75 -5.55
CA PRO A 188 -11.28 -17.91 -4.74
C PRO A 188 -10.21 -19.01 -4.65
N ARG A 189 -9.29 -19.14 -5.61
CA ARG A 189 -8.17 -20.08 -5.52
C ARG A 189 -7.15 -19.63 -4.47
N HIS A 190 -6.84 -18.34 -4.45
CA HIS A 190 -5.95 -17.75 -3.44
C HIS A 190 -6.54 -17.89 -2.03
N LEU A 191 -7.83 -17.61 -1.87
CA LEU A 191 -8.53 -17.78 -0.59
C LEU A 191 -8.61 -19.24 -0.17
N LEU A 192 -8.98 -20.16 -1.07
CA LEU A 192 -9.00 -21.60 -0.78
C LEU A 192 -7.64 -22.11 -0.29
N HIS A 193 -6.54 -21.73 -0.95
CA HIS A 193 -5.20 -22.13 -0.54
C HIS A 193 -4.86 -21.65 0.89
N ILE A 194 -5.22 -20.42 1.27
CA ILE A 194 -5.01 -19.90 2.63
C ILE A 194 -5.83 -20.68 3.67
N LEU A 195 -7.08 -21.03 3.34
CA LEU A 195 -7.92 -21.88 4.20
C LEU A 195 -7.36 -23.30 4.33
N GLU A 196 -6.80 -23.86 3.26
CA GLU A 196 -6.17 -25.19 3.23
C GLU A 196 -4.83 -25.22 3.98
N LEU A 197 -4.10 -24.11 4.01
CA LEU A 197 -2.97 -23.85 4.93
C LEU A 197 -3.40 -23.66 6.41
N GLY A 198 -4.71 -23.63 6.71
CA GLY A 198 -5.24 -23.60 8.07
C GLY A 198 -5.45 -22.20 8.67
N TYR A 199 -5.29 -21.13 7.89
CA TYR A 199 -5.49 -19.76 8.35
C TYR A 199 -6.93 -19.26 8.09
N SER A 200 -7.43 -18.37 8.94
CA SER A 200 -8.60 -17.54 8.61
C SER A 200 -8.15 -16.36 7.73
N VAL A 201 -9.01 -15.91 6.82
CA VAL A 201 -8.68 -14.82 5.90
C VAL A 201 -9.78 -13.78 5.79
N MET A 202 -9.41 -12.51 5.91
CA MET A 202 -10.23 -11.36 5.52
C MET A 202 -9.79 -10.88 4.14
N TYR A 203 -10.56 -11.19 3.10
CA TYR A 203 -10.37 -10.56 1.79
C TYR A 203 -10.91 -9.13 1.78
N ASN A 204 -10.18 -8.18 1.19
CA ASN A 204 -10.68 -6.85 0.93
C ASN A 204 -10.10 -6.25 -0.38
N ASP A 205 -10.95 -5.71 -1.25
CA ASP A 205 -10.53 -4.88 -2.39
C ASP A 205 -10.00 -3.52 -1.89
N VAL A 206 -8.99 -2.95 -2.57
CA VAL A 206 -8.27 -1.75 -2.12
C VAL A 206 -8.98 -0.41 -2.36
N ASP A 207 -10.16 -0.41 -2.99
CA ASP A 207 -11.02 0.78 -3.09
C ASP A 207 -12.04 0.84 -1.95
N MET A 208 -11.59 0.49 -0.75
CA MET A 208 -12.30 0.66 0.51
C MET A 208 -11.50 1.51 1.50
N VAL A 209 -12.14 1.97 2.58
CA VAL A 209 -11.50 2.67 3.70
C VAL A 209 -12.03 2.13 5.02
N TRP A 210 -11.13 1.75 5.93
CA TRP A 210 -11.44 1.30 7.29
C TRP A 210 -11.50 2.50 8.24
N LEU A 211 -12.69 2.83 8.72
CA LEU A 211 -12.91 3.86 9.75
C LEU A 211 -12.65 3.31 11.16
N SER A 212 -12.92 2.02 11.38
CA SER A 212 -12.67 1.31 12.64
C SER A 212 -12.27 -0.15 12.38
N ASP A 213 -11.80 -0.86 13.42
CA ASP A 213 -11.45 -2.28 13.33
C ASP A 213 -12.71 -3.13 12.99
N PRO A 214 -12.70 -3.92 11.90
CA PRO A 214 -13.82 -4.79 11.53
C PRO A 214 -13.92 -6.09 12.33
N PHE A 215 -12.85 -6.55 12.99
CA PHE A 215 -12.84 -7.84 13.69
C PHE A 215 -13.89 -7.97 14.81
N PRO A 216 -14.20 -6.94 15.63
CA PRO A 216 -15.30 -6.96 16.60
C PRO A 216 -16.71 -7.21 16.02
N TYR A 217 -16.90 -7.03 14.71
CA TYR A 217 -18.18 -7.26 14.02
C TYR A 217 -18.33 -8.70 13.51
N LEU A 218 -17.27 -9.51 13.53
CA LEU A 218 -17.27 -10.94 13.15
C LEU A 218 -17.81 -11.84 14.26
N LYS A 219 -18.97 -11.46 14.82
CA LYS A 219 -19.66 -12.11 15.94
C LYS A 219 -20.01 -13.57 15.61
N GLY A 220 -20.13 -14.42 16.64
CA GLY A 220 -20.35 -15.86 16.44
C GLY A 220 -19.10 -16.59 15.95
N LYS A 221 -19.30 -17.76 15.32
CA LYS A 221 -18.23 -18.64 14.80
C LYS A 221 -18.49 -19.13 13.37
N HIS A 222 -19.27 -18.38 12.61
CA HIS A 222 -19.75 -18.74 11.28
C HIS A 222 -18.60 -19.03 10.29
N ASP A 223 -18.88 -19.82 9.25
CA ASP A 223 -17.89 -20.18 8.23
C ASP A 223 -17.49 -18.94 7.42
N VAL A 224 -18.48 -18.24 6.88
CA VAL A 224 -18.32 -17.14 5.91
C VAL A 224 -19.07 -15.89 6.36
N TYR A 225 -18.42 -14.73 6.27
CA TYR A 225 -19.04 -13.42 6.46
C TYR A 225 -18.88 -12.61 5.19
N PHE A 226 -19.90 -11.87 4.80
CA PHE A 226 -19.91 -11.07 3.58
C PHE A 226 -20.74 -9.81 3.76
N THR A 227 -20.56 -8.85 2.86
CA THR A 227 -21.30 -7.57 2.86
C THR A 227 -22.37 -7.55 1.76
N ASP A 228 -23.45 -6.79 1.95
CA ASP A 228 -24.47 -6.65 0.91
C ASP A 228 -23.95 -5.75 -0.22
N ASP A 229 -24.19 -6.10 -1.49
CA ASP A 229 -23.92 -5.21 -2.61
C ASP A 229 -25.05 -4.17 -2.76
N MET A 230 -26.26 -4.47 -2.30
CA MET A 230 -27.46 -3.66 -2.56
C MET A 230 -27.43 -2.28 -1.91
N ALA A 231 -28.07 -1.33 -2.60
CA ALA A 231 -28.29 0.04 -2.14
C ALA A 231 -29.62 0.23 -1.37
N ALA A 232 -30.45 -0.82 -1.25
CA ALA A 232 -31.71 -0.76 -0.52
C ALA A 232 -31.46 -0.80 0.99
N VAL A 233 -32.03 0.15 1.73
CA VAL A 233 -31.90 0.23 3.20
C VAL A 233 -32.56 -0.97 3.87
N LYS A 234 -31.84 -1.60 4.80
CA LYS A 234 -32.37 -2.60 5.73
C LYS A 234 -32.59 -1.98 7.13
N PRO A 235 -33.50 -2.54 7.96
CA PRO A 235 -33.54 -2.24 9.39
C PRO A 235 -32.19 -2.49 10.07
N LEU A 236 -31.84 -1.73 11.11
CA LEU A 236 -30.56 -1.89 11.84
C LEU A 236 -30.41 -3.28 12.50
N ASN A 237 -31.53 -3.94 12.79
CA ASN A 237 -31.65 -5.30 13.34
C ASN A 237 -32.06 -6.34 12.28
N HIS A 238 -31.66 -6.14 11.02
CA HIS A 238 -31.97 -7.11 9.96
C HIS A 238 -31.37 -8.51 10.24
N PRO A 239 -32.01 -9.59 9.76
CA PRO A 239 -31.43 -10.93 9.85
C PRO A 239 -30.04 -11.00 9.21
N HIS A 240 -29.20 -11.87 9.75
CA HIS A 240 -27.85 -12.14 9.26
C HIS A 240 -27.80 -13.30 8.24
N ASP A 241 -28.94 -13.88 7.88
CA ASP A 241 -29.05 -14.92 6.87
C ASP A 241 -28.67 -14.43 5.46
N LEU A 242 -28.37 -15.37 4.55
CA LEU A 242 -28.18 -15.08 3.14
C LEU A 242 -29.49 -14.51 2.53
N PRO A 243 -29.48 -13.31 1.93
CA PRO A 243 -30.69 -12.74 1.33
C PRO A 243 -31.26 -13.63 0.21
N PRO A 244 -32.59 -13.73 0.10
CA PRO A 244 -33.22 -14.56 -0.92
C PRO A 244 -32.83 -14.13 -2.34
N PRO A 245 -32.83 -15.05 -3.32
CA PRO A 245 -32.51 -14.72 -4.70
C PRO A 245 -33.40 -13.61 -5.28
N GLY A 246 -32.77 -12.64 -5.94
CA GLY A 246 -33.49 -11.58 -6.66
C GLY A 246 -33.91 -12.01 -8.07
N LYS A 247 -34.38 -11.05 -8.88
CA LYS A 247 -34.95 -11.27 -10.23
C LYS A 247 -34.06 -12.02 -11.25
N LYS A 248 -32.79 -12.30 -10.94
CA LYS A 248 -31.86 -13.07 -11.78
C LYS A 248 -31.59 -14.48 -11.26
N GLY A 249 -32.41 -15.00 -10.34
CA GLY A 249 -32.29 -16.35 -9.77
C GLY A 249 -31.17 -16.54 -8.75
N ARG A 250 -30.39 -15.47 -8.48
CA ARG A 250 -29.30 -15.44 -7.48
C ARG A 250 -29.44 -14.27 -6.52
N THR A 251 -28.75 -14.36 -5.38
CA THR A 251 -28.61 -13.29 -4.39
C THR A 251 -27.66 -12.17 -4.87
N TYR A 252 -27.49 -11.11 -4.05
CA TYR A 252 -26.81 -9.85 -4.39
C TYR A 252 -25.80 -9.42 -3.30
N ILE A 253 -24.98 -10.37 -2.89
CA ILE A 253 -23.84 -10.19 -1.98
C ILE A 253 -22.61 -9.65 -2.72
N CYS A 254 -21.84 -8.82 -2.03
CA CYS A 254 -20.61 -8.22 -2.52
C CYS A 254 -19.43 -9.21 -2.38
N SER A 255 -18.60 -9.37 -3.41
CA SER A 255 -17.40 -10.22 -3.37
C SER A 255 -16.14 -9.49 -2.94
N CYS A 256 -16.25 -8.18 -2.69
CA CYS A 256 -15.12 -7.28 -2.44
C CYS A 256 -14.69 -7.24 -0.96
N MET A 257 -15.52 -7.72 -0.03
CA MET A 257 -15.15 -7.96 1.36
C MET A 257 -15.74 -9.29 1.81
N ILE A 258 -14.88 -10.22 2.25
CA ILE A 258 -15.29 -11.56 2.70
C ILE A 258 -14.39 -11.97 3.86
N PHE A 259 -14.94 -12.45 4.97
CA PHE A 259 -14.18 -13.18 6.00
C PHE A 259 -14.48 -14.67 5.93
N LEU A 260 -13.44 -15.50 6.04
CA LEU A 260 -13.50 -16.96 5.90
C LEU A 260 -12.70 -17.62 7.03
N ARG A 261 -13.31 -18.53 7.78
CA ARG A 261 -12.60 -19.43 8.71
C ARG A 261 -12.14 -20.71 7.99
N PRO A 262 -11.04 -21.38 8.39
CA PRO A 262 -10.46 -22.56 7.70
C PRO A 262 -11.28 -23.87 7.77
N THR A 263 -12.59 -23.76 7.98
CA THR A 263 -13.55 -24.86 8.13
C THR A 263 -13.85 -25.57 6.80
N ARG A 264 -14.62 -26.67 6.88
CA ARG A 264 -15.14 -27.36 5.69
C ARG A 264 -16.09 -26.46 4.88
N GLY A 265 -16.96 -25.69 5.54
CA GLY A 265 -17.98 -24.87 4.87
C GLY A 265 -17.37 -23.75 4.02
N SER A 266 -16.42 -22.98 4.55
CA SER A 266 -15.72 -21.93 3.79
C SER A 266 -14.99 -22.46 2.57
N LYS A 267 -14.34 -23.63 2.72
CA LYS A 267 -13.65 -24.32 1.62
C LYS A 267 -14.63 -24.74 0.53
N GLU A 268 -15.82 -25.17 0.91
CA GLU A 268 -16.88 -25.55 -0.04
C GLU A 268 -17.41 -24.34 -0.83
N VAL A 269 -17.65 -23.20 -0.18
CA VAL A 269 -18.04 -21.96 -0.88
C VAL A 269 -16.96 -21.52 -1.88
N MET A 270 -15.68 -21.63 -1.54
CA MET A 270 -14.60 -21.30 -2.47
C MET A 270 -14.51 -22.28 -3.64
N ARG A 271 -14.72 -23.58 -3.42
CA ARG A 271 -14.75 -24.60 -4.49
C ARG A 271 -15.94 -24.41 -5.43
N SER A 272 -17.13 -24.18 -4.88
CA SER A 272 -18.33 -23.89 -5.68
C SER A 272 -18.18 -22.57 -6.46
N TRP A 273 -17.48 -21.56 -5.93
CA TRP A 273 -17.16 -20.34 -6.69
C TRP A 273 -16.17 -20.60 -7.84
N ILE A 274 -15.18 -21.48 -7.64
CA ILE A 274 -14.27 -21.91 -8.72
C ILE A 274 -15.04 -22.65 -9.83
N GLU A 275 -15.95 -23.55 -9.45
CA GLU A 275 -16.84 -24.29 -10.36
C GLU A 275 -17.75 -23.33 -11.16
N GLU A 276 -18.40 -22.38 -10.49
CA GLU A 276 -19.25 -21.37 -11.15
C GLU A 276 -18.46 -20.46 -12.11
N LEU A 277 -17.21 -20.12 -11.78
CA LEU A 277 -16.32 -19.39 -12.69
C LEU A 277 -15.92 -20.21 -13.93
N GLN A 278 -15.79 -21.54 -13.79
CA GLN A 278 -15.51 -22.46 -14.91
C GLN A 278 -16.76 -22.68 -15.78
N ASN A 279 -17.95 -22.78 -15.18
CA ASN A 279 -19.23 -22.91 -15.87
C ASN A 279 -19.66 -21.63 -16.60
N GLN A 280 -19.14 -20.46 -16.19
CA GLN A 280 -19.50 -19.15 -16.75
C GLN A 280 -18.30 -18.44 -17.43
N PRO A 281 -17.62 -19.06 -18.41
CA PRO A 281 -16.40 -18.51 -19.00
C PRO A 281 -16.66 -17.16 -19.71
N TRP A 282 -15.72 -16.22 -19.56
CA TRP A 282 -15.85 -14.89 -20.15
C TRP A 282 -15.91 -14.95 -21.68
N SER A 283 -16.80 -14.16 -22.25
CA SER A 283 -16.87 -13.90 -23.69
C SER A 283 -17.40 -12.49 -23.94
N VAL A 284 -17.11 -11.92 -25.12
CA VAL A 284 -17.60 -10.58 -25.52
C VAL A 284 -19.13 -10.46 -25.39
N LYS A 285 -19.85 -11.56 -25.63
CA LYS A 285 -21.32 -11.66 -25.53
C LYS A 285 -21.84 -11.75 -24.09
N ARG A 286 -21.17 -12.51 -23.20
CA ARG A 286 -21.67 -12.78 -21.83
C ARG A 286 -21.02 -11.93 -20.72
N LYS A 287 -19.85 -11.34 -20.98
CA LYS A 287 -19.10 -10.45 -20.06
C LYS A 287 -19.10 -10.92 -18.60
N SER A 288 -18.71 -12.18 -18.40
CA SER A 288 -18.70 -12.85 -17.10
C SER A 288 -17.93 -12.07 -16.04
N ASN A 289 -18.33 -12.26 -14.79
CA ASN A 289 -17.76 -11.58 -13.65
C ASN A 289 -17.78 -12.53 -12.45
N ASP A 290 -16.85 -12.32 -11.52
CA ASP A 290 -16.65 -13.11 -10.32
C ASP A 290 -17.77 -12.97 -9.30
N GLN A 291 -18.36 -11.79 -9.12
CA GLN A 291 -19.43 -11.57 -8.14
C GLN A 291 -20.71 -12.35 -8.48
N PRO A 292 -21.21 -12.42 -9.74
CA PRO A 292 -22.26 -13.35 -10.12
C PRO A 292 -21.96 -14.80 -9.75
N ALA A 293 -20.75 -15.30 -10.02
CA ALA A 293 -20.35 -16.66 -9.70
C ALA A 293 -20.29 -16.91 -8.18
N PHE A 294 -19.80 -15.94 -7.39
CA PHE A 294 -19.80 -15.99 -5.93
C PHE A 294 -21.23 -16.12 -5.37
N ASN A 295 -22.16 -15.34 -5.93
CA ASN A 295 -23.56 -15.37 -5.52
C ASN A 295 -24.24 -16.70 -5.86
N TRP A 296 -23.95 -17.29 -7.02
CA TRP A 296 -24.43 -18.64 -7.35
C TRP A 296 -23.84 -19.70 -6.40
N ALA A 297 -22.55 -19.61 -6.05
CA ALA A 297 -21.92 -20.49 -5.07
C ALA A 297 -22.59 -20.38 -3.69
N LEU A 298 -22.78 -19.16 -3.16
CA LEU A 298 -23.50 -18.93 -1.91
C LEU A 298 -24.92 -19.53 -1.93
N ASN A 299 -25.63 -19.41 -3.07
CA ASN A 299 -26.96 -20.01 -3.22
C ASN A 299 -26.93 -21.55 -3.33
N LYS A 300 -25.92 -22.16 -3.97
CA LYS A 300 -25.70 -23.62 -3.98
C LYS A 300 -25.41 -24.17 -2.58
N THR A 301 -24.63 -23.45 -1.77
CA THR A 301 -24.22 -23.87 -0.42
C THR A 301 -25.19 -23.47 0.70
N ALA A 302 -26.28 -22.76 0.38
CA ALA A 302 -27.25 -22.31 1.36
C ALA A 302 -27.86 -23.51 2.13
N GLY A 303 -27.96 -23.39 3.46
CA GLY A 303 -28.41 -24.48 4.34
C GLY A 303 -27.37 -25.59 4.58
N GLN A 304 -26.22 -25.57 3.92
CA GLN A 304 -25.11 -26.53 4.12
C GLN A 304 -23.88 -25.90 4.79
N VAL A 305 -23.77 -24.57 4.75
CA VAL A 305 -22.64 -23.76 5.24
C VAL A 305 -23.19 -22.66 6.14
N ASP A 306 -22.46 -22.31 7.20
CA ASP A 306 -22.84 -21.27 8.15
C ASP A 306 -22.47 -19.87 7.62
N LEU A 307 -23.46 -19.14 7.11
CA LEU A 307 -23.31 -17.90 6.34
C LEU A 307 -23.81 -16.68 7.14
N TYR A 308 -23.02 -15.60 7.20
CA TYR A 308 -23.34 -14.39 7.97
C TYR A 308 -23.24 -13.10 7.15
N LEU A 309 -24.39 -12.46 6.91
CA LEU A 309 -24.49 -11.13 6.34
C LEU A 309 -24.09 -10.06 7.36
N LEU A 310 -23.00 -9.35 7.11
CA LEU A 310 -22.56 -8.23 7.95
C LEU A 310 -23.57 -7.07 7.94
N PRO A 311 -23.75 -6.36 9.08
CA PRO A 311 -24.77 -5.33 9.20
C PRO A 311 -24.49 -4.12 8.29
N GLN A 312 -25.49 -3.72 7.50
CA GLN A 312 -25.37 -2.68 6.47
C GLN A 312 -24.92 -1.31 7.02
N ALA A 313 -25.27 -0.98 8.28
CA ALA A 313 -24.85 0.25 8.95
C ALA A 313 -23.36 0.30 9.33
N ALA A 314 -22.68 -0.84 9.31
CA ALA A 314 -21.24 -0.97 9.52
C ALA A 314 -20.47 -1.18 8.21
N PHE A 315 -21.08 -1.89 7.26
CA PHE A 315 -20.44 -2.26 5.99
C PHE A 315 -21.33 -1.91 4.78
N PRO A 316 -21.62 -0.61 4.54
CA PRO A 316 -22.50 -0.21 3.44
C PRO A 316 -21.84 -0.42 2.07
N SER A 317 -22.67 -0.74 1.08
CA SER A 317 -22.32 -0.52 -0.32
C SER A 317 -22.15 0.98 -0.58
N GLY A 318 -21.23 1.34 -1.46
CA GLY A 318 -21.12 2.68 -2.02
C GLY A 318 -22.30 3.08 -2.93
N GLY A 319 -23.21 2.14 -3.20
CA GLY A 319 -24.52 2.40 -3.78
C GLY A 319 -25.49 3.03 -2.79
N LEU A 320 -25.35 2.72 -1.49
CA LEU A 320 -26.10 3.33 -0.39
C LEU A 320 -25.38 4.58 0.15
N TYR A 321 -24.13 4.42 0.60
CA TYR A 321 -23.40 5.45 1.34
C TYR A 321 -23.26 6.76 0.54
N PHE A 322 -22.84 6.69 -0.74
CA PHE A 322 -22.64 7.88 -1.57
C PHE A 322 -23.92 8.37 -2.29
N LYS A 323 -25.12 7.96 -1.84
CA LYS A 323 -26.40 8.31 -2.50
C LYS A 323 -27.58 8.57 -1.54
N ASN A 324 -27.48 8.19 -0.27
CA ASN A 324 -28.56 8.36 0.71
C ASN A 324 -28.06 9.15 1.92
N GLU A 325 -28.08 10.47 1.78
CA GLU A 325 -27.58 11.42 2.79
C GLU A 325 -28.30 11.28 4.14
N SER A 326 -29.63 11.07 4.13
CA SER A 326 -30.42 10.83 5.34
C SER A 326 -29.93 9.59 6.08
N TRP A 327 -29.76 8.47 5.38
CA TRP A 327 -29.26 7.23 5.99
C TRP A 327 -27.83 7.36 6.53
N VAL A 328 -26.94 8.09 5.84
CA VAL A 328 -25.57 8.37 6.35
C VAL A 328 -25.60 9.26 7.59
N LYS A 329 -26.55 10.21 7.66
CA LYS A 329 -26.76 11.06 8.84
C LYS A 329 -27.31 10.26 10.03
N GLU A 330 -28.25 9.34 9.78
CA GLU A 330 -28.84 8.43 10.77
C GLU A 330 -27.84 7.39 11.30
N THR A 331 -26.97 6.86 10.42
CA THR A 331 -25.91 5.88 10.78
C THR A 331 -24.55 6.51 11.11
N LYS A 332 -24.52 7.81 11.41
CA LYS A 332 -23.28 8.54 11.69
C LYS A 332 -22.52 7.91 12.86
N GLY A 333 -21.28 7.50 12.62
CA GLY A 333 -20.43 6.81 13.60
C GLY A 333 -20.61 5.29 13.70
N MET A 334 -21.57 4.69 12.97
CA MET A 334 -21.75 3.23 12.91
C MET A 334 -20.87 2.56 11.85
N ASN A 335 -20.46 3.33 10.82
CA ASN A 335 -19.75 2.86 9.64
C ASN A 335 -18.31 2.42 9.98
N VAL A 336 -17.92 1.23 9.52
CA VAL A 336 -16.65 0.53 9.81
C VAL A 336 -15.78 0.43 8.57
N ILE A 337 -16.34 -0.05 7.45
CA ILE A 337 -15.67 -0.06 6.14
C ILE A 337 -16.60 0.57 5.11
N ILE A 338 -16.13 1.60 4.40
CA ILE A 338 -16.83 2.22 3.28
C ILE A 338 -16.24 1.72 1.96
N HIS A 339 -17.09 1.23 1.06
CA HIS A 339 -16.70 0.66 -0.24
C HIS A 339 -16.98 1.61 -1.42
N ASN A 340 -16.00 1.83 -2.30
CA ASN A 340 -16.11 2.71 -3.47
C ASN A 340 -16.77 2.02 -4.71
N ASN A 341 -17.63 1.00 -4.56
CA ASN A 341 -18.43 0.44 -5.65
C ASN A 341 -19.56 1.38 -6.12
N TYR A 342 -20.35 0.97 -7.13
CA TYR A 342 -21.33 1.80 -7.85
C TYR A 342 -20.73 3.00 -8.62
N ILE A 343 -19.41 3.04 -8.83
CA ILE A 343 -18.73 3.99 -9.73
C ILE A 343 -17.57 3.28 -10.45
N THR A 344 -17.25 3.73 -11.67
CA THR A 344 -16.26 3.10 -12.57
C THR A 344 -15.25 4.12 -13.09
N GLY A 345 -13.98 3.74 -13.15
CA GLY A 345 -12.85 4.60 -13.52
C GLY A 345 -12.10 5.12 -12.29
N PHE A 346 -10.76 5.15 -12.36
CA PHE A 346 -9.91 5.52 -11.22
C PHE A 346 -10.14 6.96 -10.79
N ASP A 347 -10.02 7.91 -11.71
CA ASP A 347 -10.17 9.35 -11.43
C ASP A 347 -11.51 9.68 -10.74
N LYS A 348 -12.58 8.97 -11.13
CA LYS A 348 -13.92 9.10 -10.51
C LYS A 348 -13.98 8.51 -9.10
N LYS A 349 -13.35 7.35 -8.86
CA LYS A 349 -13.20 6.75 -7.52
C LYS A 349 -12.34 7.63 -6.60
N ILE A 350 -11.19 8.12 -7.11
CA ILE A 350 -10.28 9.04 -6.41
C ILE A 350 -11.02 10.33 -6.06
N LYS A 351 -11.64 11.00 -7.04
CA LYS A 351 -12.41 12.24 -6.78
C LYS A 351 -13.49 12.01 -5.74
N ARG A 352 -14.29 10.94 -5.85
CA ARG A 352 -15.34 10.65 -4.85
C ARG A 352 -14.78 10.39 -3.45
N PHE A 353 -13.60 9.78 -3.31
CA PHE A 353 -12.94 9.67 -2.01
C PHE A 353 -12.39 11.03 -1.53
N LYS A 354 -11.82 11.89 -2.39
CA LYS A 354 -11.42 13.26 -2.01
C LYS A 354 -12.62 14.10 -1.55
N ASP A 355 -13.71 14.08 -2.32
CA ASP A 355 -14.97 14.79 -2.06
C ASP A 355 -15.61 14.43 -0.71
N TYR A 356 -15.30 13.26 -0.16
CA TYR A 356 -15.85 12.73 1.10
C TYR A 356 -14.81 12.61 2.24
N GLY A 357 -13.57 13.10 2.06
CA GLY A 357 -12.51 13.00 3.07
C GLY A 357 -11.97 11.57 3.31
N LEU A 358 -12.17 10.66 2.34
CA LEU A 358 -11.76 9.26 2.35
C LEU A 358 -10.49 8.99 1.52
N TRP A 359 -9.93 10.02 0.88
CA TRP A 359 -8.66 9.94 0.15
C TRP A 359 -7.51 10.44 1.04
N LEU A 360 -7.05 9.56 1.93
CA LEU A 360 -6.08 9.82 2.99
C LEU A 360 -4.66 10.03 2.45
N VAL A 361 -4.30 9.44 1.31
CA VAL A 361 -2.89 9.35 0.86
C VAL A 361 -2.26 10.70 0.49
N ASP A 362 -3.04 11.72 0.14
CA ASP A 362 -2.51 13.06 -0.14
C ASP A 362 -1.81 13.66 1.12
N ASP A 363 -2.47 13.57 2.28
CA ASP A 363 -2.00 14.19 3.54
C ASP A 363 -1.26 13.18 4.46
N HIS A 364 -1.61 11.90 4.37
CA HIS A 364 -1.25 10.86 5.34
C HIS A 364 -0.39 9.73 4.77
N SER A 365 0.25 9.93 3.62
CA SER A 365 1.16 8.92 3.02
C SER A 365 2.26 8.42 3.98
N HIS A 366 2.67 9.23 4.96
CA HIS A 366 3.64 8.86 6.00
C HIS A 366 3.13 7.82 7.01
N GLU A 367 1.81 7.60 7.12
CA GLU A 367 1.20 6.56 7.96
C GLU A 367 1.16 5.19 7.26
N SER A 368 1.48 5.14 5.96
CA SER A 368 1.49 3.91 5.18
C SER A 368 2.81 3.14 5.33
N PRO A 369 2.80 1.80 5.42
CA PRO A 369 3.99 0.97 5.24
C PRO A 369 4.70 1.14 3.88
N LEU A 370 4.03 1.73 2.88
CA LEU A 370 4.64 2.04 1.58
C LEU A 370 5.20 3.49 1.52
N GLY A 371 4.85 4.36 2.46
CA GLY A 371 5.18 5.79 2.38
C GLY A 371 4.54 6.48 1.16
N GLN A 372 5.24 7.48 0.63
CA GLN A 372 4.85 8.18 -0.61
C GLN A 372 5.32 7.39 -1.85
N ILE A 373 4.41 7.21 -2.82
CA ILE A 373 4.60 6.39 -4.04
C ILE A 373 4.27 7.18 -5.31
#